data_AF-A0A7J7DZZ6-F1
#
_entry.id   AF-A0A7J7DZZ6-F1
#
_cell.length_a   1.000
_cell.length_b   1.000
_cell.length_c   1.000
_cell.angle_alpha   90.00
_cell.angle_beta   90.00
_cell.angle_gamma   90.00
#
_symmetry.space_group_name_H-M   'P 1'
#
loop_
_entity.id
_entity.type
_entity.pdbx_description
1 polymer ?
#
loop_
_entity_poly.entity_id
_entity_poly.type
_entity_poly.pdbx_seq_one_letter_code
_entity_poly.pdbx_strand_id
1 'polypeptide(L)'
;MSASLVRTLGISTDSMAIKPPLHRNYDTKSFIKLAFAIDSGNQGNHRKAPTNRRIVRMSASVTRNPEISINSMAIKPPSHPTYDMKGVIKLALAEDSGDRGDVTCMATIPSEMEVEAHFLAKEDGIIAGIALAEMVFHEVDPSLKVEWSRKDGDYVHKGLQFGKVSGRAHNVVVAERVALNFMQRMSGIATLTKAMADAAYPSCILETRKTAPGLRLVDKWAVMIGGGRNHRMGLFDMVMIKDNHISIAGGIINAIRAVDQYLEQNNLQMEVEVETRTLEEVKEVLSYTSLMKSSLTRIMLDNMVVPLPNGDVDVSMLKEAVELINGRFETEASGNVTLETVHNIGQTGVTYISSGALTHSVKALDISLKIDTELALEVGRRTKRA
;
A
#
# COMPACT_ATOMS: atom_id res chain seq x y z
N MET A 1 -4.80 68.08 12.26
CA MET A 1 -6.02 68.56 11.59
C MET A 1 -6.28 67.60 10.43
N SER A 2 -7.35 66.83 10.28
CA SER A 2 -8.64 66.63 10.96
C SER A 2 -9.11 65.23 10.48
N ALA A 3 -9.36 64.24 11.34
CA ALA A 3 -10.61 63.93 12.04
C ALA A 3 -11.85 63.74 11.14
N SER A 4 -12.39 62.50 11.13
CA SER A 4 -13.82 62.10 11.00
C SER A 4 -13.91 60.70 10.34
N LEU A 5 -14.69 59.69 10.74
CA LEU A 5 -15.57 59.37 11.87
C LEU A 5 -15.91 57.88 11.66
N VAL A 6 -15.77 56.99 12.64
CA VAL A 6 -16.67 55.82 12.76
C VAL A 6 -16.91 55.56 14.24
N ARG A 7 -18.18 55.65 14.63
CA ARG A 7 -18.70 55.38 15.98
C ARG A 7 -18.86 53.87 16.23
N THR A 8 -18.37 53.46 17.39
CA THR A 8 -19.07 52.72 18.44
C THR A 8 -20.00 51.56 18.05
N LEU A 9 -19.53 50.33 18.32
CA LEU A 9 -20.35 49.29 18.93
C LEU A 9 -19.52 48.65 20.05
N GLY A 10 -19.95 48.91 21.29
CA GLY A 10 -19.39 48.28 22.48
C GLY A 10 -19.94 46.86 22.61
N ILE A 11 -19.04 45.89 22.75
CA ILE A 11 -19.37 44.57 23.27
C ILE A 11 -18.35 44.27 24.38
N SER A 12 -18.91 44.01 25.56
CA SER A 12 -18.25 43.61 26.80
C SER A 12 -17.33 42.41 26.59
N THR A 13 -16.08 42.50 27.06
CA THR A 13 -15.18 41.36 27.22
C THR A 13 -15.38 40.77 28.61
N ASP A 14 -16.32 39.84 28.76
CA ASP A 14 -16.33 38.94 29.91
C ASP A 14 -15.33 37.81 29.67
N SER A 15 -14.29 37.78 30.52
CA SER A 15 -13.26 36.76 30.53
C SER A 15 -13.80 35.44 31.08
N MET A 16 -14.15 34.50 30.21
CA MET A 16 -14.20 33.08 30.57
C MET A 16 -12.79 32.49 30.44
N ALA A 17 -12.09 32.42 31.57
CA ALA A 17 -10.83 31.69 31.68
C ALA A 17 -11.10 30.18 31.58
N ILE A 18 -10.88 29.59 30.40
CA ILE A 18 -10.78 28.14 30.24
C ILE A 18 -9.37 27.73 30.71
N LYS A 19 -9.30 27.08 31.88
CA LYS A 19 -8.06 26.46 32.38
C LYS A 19 -7.58 25.39 31.38
N PRO A 20 -6.30 25.36 30.99
CA PRO A 20 -5.77 24.24 30.21
C PRO A 20 -5.69 22.98 31.09
N PRO A 21 -5.99 21.77 30.55
CA PRO A 21 -5.76 20.56 31.29
C PRO A 21 -4.25 20.31 31.45
N LEU A 22 -3.90 19.86 32.66
CA LEU A 22 -2.55 19.56 33.12
C LEU A 22 -1.78 18.66 32.13
N HIS A 23 -0.57 19.10 31.76
CA HIS A 23 0.44 18.28 31.12
C HIS A 23 0.73 17.03 31.97
N ARG A 24 0.34 15.85 31.46
CA ARG A 24 0.98 14.59 31.84
C ARG A 24 1.95 14.20 30.73
N ASN A 25 3.22 14.09 31.10
CA ASN A 25 4.26 13.47 30.28
C ASN A 25 3.83 12.02 29.99
N TYR A 26 3.61 11.70 28.72
CA TYR A 26 3.43 10.32 28.28
C TYR A 26 4.80 9.76 27.87
N ASP A 27 5.34 8.92 28.74
CA ASP A 27 6.48 8.07 28.47
C ASP A 27 6.01 6.89 27.59
N THR A 28 6.55 6.76 26.38
CA THR A 28 6.08 5.89 25.29
C THR A 28 6.46 4.42 25.45
N LYS A 29 6.55 3.92 26.69
CA LYS A 29 6.85 2.52 26.99
C LYS A 29 5.94 1.96 28.07
N SER A 30 4.64 1.78 27.78
CA SER A 30 3.74 0.91 28.58
C SER A 30 2.38 0.74 27.91
N PHE A 31 2.30 0.01 26.80
CA PHE A 31 1.05 -0.63 26.36
C PHE A 31 1.39 -1.96 25.71
N ILE A 32 1.20 -3.04 26.46
CA ILE A 32 0.86 -4.43 26.09
C ILE A 32 1.09 -5.24 27.37
N LYS A 33 0.03 -5.42 28.16
CA LYS A 33 -0.19 -6.55 29.08
C LYS A 33 -1.51 -6.31 29.81
N LEU A 34 -2.61 -6.73 29.19
CA LEU A 34 -3.75 -7.29 29.93
C LEU A 34 -4.73 -7.98 28.98
N ALA A 35 -4.60 -9.30 28.84
CA ALA A 35 -5.68 -10.25 28.60
C ALA A 35 -5.08 -11.67 28.62
N PHE A 36 -5.85 -12.63 29.14
CA PHE A 36 -5.53 -14.04 29.41
C PHE A 36 -4.87 -14.33 30.77
N ALA A 37 -5.74 -14.39 31.78
CA ALA A 37 -5.58 -15.28 32.93
C ALA A 37 -6.75 -16.27 32.92
N ILE A 38 -6.51 -17.50 32.46
CA ILE A 38 -7.24 -18.69 32.92
C ILE A 38 -6.17 -19.77 33.06
N ASP A 39 -5.71 -19.99 34.28
CA ASP A 39 -4.88 -21.14 34.63
C ASP A 39 -5.71 -22.19 35.37
N SER A 40 -5.31 -23.41 35.04
CA SER A 40 -5.70 -24.76 35.36
C SER A 40 -5.54 -25.17 36.84
N GLY A 41 -6.32 -26.20 37.21
CA GLY A 41 -6.08 -27.11 38.36
C GLY A 41 -7.31 -27.19 39.27
N ASN A 42 -7.84 -28.33 39.69
CA ASN A 42 -7.15 -29.52 40.19
C ASN A 42 -8.07 -30.78 40.23
N GLN A 43 -7.43 -31.91 40.54
CA GLN A 43 -7.73 -33.33 40.42
C GLN A 43 -9.04 -33.91 41.01
N GLY A 44 -9.50 -35.00 40.38
CA GLY A 44 -10.37 -36.03 40.95
C GLY A 44 -9.96 -37.41 40.43
N ASN A 45 -9.51 -38.27 41.36
CA ASN A 45 -8.88 -39.57 41.13
C ASN A 45 -9.92 -40.69 41.28
N HIS A 46 -10.18 -41.52 40.26
CA HIS A 46 -10.81 -42.84 40.44
C HIS A 46 -10.39 -43.84 39.35
N ARG A 47 -9.75 -44.93 39.81
CA ARG A 47 -9.43 -46.15 39.03
C ARG A 47 -10.69 -46.99 38.78
N LYS A 48 -10.86 -47.52 37.57
CA LYS A 48 -11.56 -48.80 37.28
C LYS A 48 -11.10 -49.43 35.94
N ALA A 49 -11.23 -50.75 35.90
CA ALA A 49 -10.52 -51.78 35.11
C ALA A 49 -10.66 -51.75 33.56
N PRO A 50 -9.83 -52.51 32.81
CA PRO A 50 -9.73 -52.39 31.35
C PRO A 50 -10.83 -53.20 30.65
N THR A 51 -11.52 -52.56 29.69
CA THR A 51 -12.40 -53.26 28.76
C THR A 51 -11.80 -53.20 27.35
N ASN A 52 -11.64 -54.39 26.78
CA ASN A 52 -11.05 -54.64 25.49
C ASN A 52 -12.03 -54.14 24.41
N ARG A 53 -11.74 -53.00 23.76
CA ARG A 53 -12.47 -52.53 22.56
C ARG A 53 -11.48 -52.28 21.43
N ARG A 54 -11.69 -53.02 20.33
CA ARG A 54 -11.01 -52.90 19.04
C ARG A 54 -10.95 -51.43 18.60
N ILE A 55 -9.73 -50.91 18.47
CA ILE A 55 -9.46 -49.62 17.84
C ILE A 55 -9.54 -49.83 16.32
N VAL A 56 -10.59 -49.31 15.69
CA VAL A 56 -10.58 -49.08 14.23
C VAL A 56 -9.76 -47.83 13.99
N ARG A 57 -8.54 -48.00 13.46
CA ARG A 57 -7.73 -46.88 12.96
C ARG A 57 -8.41 -46.32 11.71
N MET A 58 -9.18 -45.25 11.86
CA MET A 58 -9.40 -44.33 10.74
C MET A 58 -8.18 -43.42 10.68
N SER A 59 -7.42 -43.54 9.59
CA SER A 59 -6.32 -42.63 9.26
C SER A 59 -6.88 -41.21 9.17
N ALA A 60 -6.70 -40.42 10.22
CA ALA A 60 -6.82 -38.98 10.13
C ALA A 60 -5.69 -38.50 9.21
N SER A 61 -6.02 -38.24 7.95
CA SER A 61 -5.18 -37.39 7.11
C SER A 61 -5.12 -36.04 7.81
N VAL A 62 -3.98 -35.75 8.44
CA VAL A 62 -3.64 -34.44 8.97
C VAL A 62 -3.64 -33.48 7.79
N THR A 63 -4.76 -32.81 7.55
CA THR A 63 -4.81 -31.62 6.72
C THR A 63 -3.99 -30.58 7.47
N ARG A 64 -2.73 -30.42 7.05
CA ARG A 64 -1.87 -29.32 7.49
C ARG A 64 -2.60 -28.03 7.16
N ASN A 65 -2.88 -27.22 8.16
CA ASN A 65 -3.20 -25.80 7.95
C ASN A 65 -2.05 -25.20 7.13
N PRO A 66 -2.31 -24.61 5.95
CA PRO A 66 -1.31 -23.77 5.34
C PRO A 66 -1.29 -22.49 6.18
N GLU A 67 -0.26 -22.31 7.02
CA GLU A 67 0.18 -20.94 7.26
C GLU A 67 0.33 -20.29 5.88
N ILE A 68 -0.30 -19.14 5.66
CA ILE A 68 -0.16 -18.36 4.42
C ILE A 68 1.33 -18.08 4.27
N SER A 69 2.02 -18.91 3.49
CA SER A 69 3.45 -18.81 3.38
C SER A 69 3.73 -17.63 2.48
N ILE A 70 4.23 -16.53 3.06
CA ILE A 70 4.75 -15.38 2.30
C ILE A 70 5.76 -15.84 1.23
N ASN A 71 6.36 -17.03 1.39
CA ASN A 71 7.26 -17.65 0.43
C ASN A 71 6.59 -18.23 -0.83
N SER A 72 5.27 -18.45 -0.85
CA SER A 72 4.55 -18.91 -2.06
C SER A 72 3.97 -17.79 -2.91
N MET A 73 4.06 -16.52 -2.47
CA MET A 73 3.59 -15.38 -3.24
C MET A 73 4.54 -15.08 -4.40
N ALA A 74 3.98 -14.91 -5.61
CA ALA A 74 4.76 -14.55 -6.80
C ALA A 74 5.43 -13.16 -6.65
N ILE A 75 4.73 -12.22 -6.01
CA ILE A 75 5.22 -10.86 -5.72
C ILE A 75 5.05 -10.62 -4.23
N LYS A 76 6.16 -10.54 -3.50
CA LYS A 76 6.15 -10.34 -2.05
C LYS A 76 5.77 -8.90 -1.68
N PRO A 77 5.09 -8.67 -0.55
CA PRO A 77 4.84 -7.32 -0.07
C PRO A 77 6.16 -6.62 0.25
N PRO A 78 6.26 -5.30 0.04
CA PRO A 78 7.43 -4.55 0.43
C PRO A 78 7.54 -4.47 1.97
N SER A 79 8.75 -4.23 2.48
CA SER A 79 9.02 -4.12 3.92
C SER A 79 9.16 -2.68 4.39
N HIS A 80 8.73 -2.40 5.63
CA HIS A 80 9.01 -1.15 6.32
C HIS A 80 9.70 -1.44 7.68
N PRO A 81 10.65 -0.61 8.14
CA PRO A 81 11.39 -0.88 9.38
C PRO A 81 10.55 -0.84 10.66
N THR A 82 9.38 -0.20 10.65
CA THR A 82 8.59 0.07 11.86
C THR A 82 7.18 -0.52 11.87
N TYR A 83 6.70 -1.08 10.77
CA TYR A 83 5.39 -1.74 10.70
C TYR A 83 5.32 -2.70 9.51
N ASP A 84 4.34 -3.58 9.51
CA ASP A 84 4.11 -4.59 8.48
C ASP A 84 2.64 -4.62 8.02
N MET A 85 2.32 -5.52 7.09
CA MET A 85 0.94 -5.73 6.60
C MET A 85 -0.03 -6.08 7.73
N LYS A 86 0.41 -6.88 8.71
CA LYS A 86 -0.44 -7.28 9.83
C LYS A 86 -0.84 -6.08 10.69
N GLY A 87 0.08 -5.14 10.92
CA GLY A 87 -0.22 -3.87 11.59
C GLY A 87 -1.26 -3.04 10.84
N VAL A 88 -1.16 -2.95 9.51
CA VAL A 88 -2.13 -2.22 8.67
C VAL A 88 -3.51 -2.88 8.72
N ILE A 89 -3.58 -4.21 8.61
CA ILE A 89 -4.83 -4.98 8.66
C ILE A 89 -5.53 -4.82 10.01
N LYS A 90 -4.78 -4.94 11.12
CA LYS A 90 -5.33 -4.74 12.46
C LYS A 90 -5.91 -3.36 12.66
N LEU A 91 -5.23 -2.33 12.14
CA LEU A 91 -5.72 -0.97 12.23
C LEU A 91 -7.02 -0.79 11.45
N ALA A 92 -7.10 -1.33 10.23
CA ALA A 92 -8.30 -1.25 9.40
C ALA A 92 -9.50 -2.03 9.99
N LEU A 93 -9.26 -3.23 10.55
CA LEU A 93 -10.30 -3.99 11.26
C LEU A 93 -10.80 -3.25 12.51
N ALA A 94 -9.89 -2.64 13.27
CA ALA A 94 -10.25 -1.84 14.44
C ALA A 94 -11.03 -0.57 14.08
N GLU A 95 -10.69 0.07 12.95
CA GLU A 95 -11.41 1.22 12.39
C GLU A 95 -12.88 0.86 12.10
N ASP A 96 -13.13 -0.27 11.45
CA ASP A 96 -14.48 -0.66 11.00
C ASP A 96 -15.32 -1.30 12.12
N SER A 97 -14.69 -2.02 13.05
CA SER A 97 -15.41 -2.74 14.14
C SER A 97 -15.58 -1.94 15.43
N GLY A 98 -14.70 -0.97 15.71
CA GLY A 98 -14.68 -0.27 17.00
C GLY A 98 -14.61 -1.21 18.21
N ASP A 99 -15.22 -0.80 19.33
CA ASP A 99 -15.29 -1.58 20.57
C ASP A 99 -16.48 -2.57 20.61
N ARG A 100 -17.48 -2.39 19.74
CA ARG A 100 -18.74 -3.15 19.75
C ARG A 100 -18.84 -4.24 18.69
N GLY A 101 -18.03 -4.19 17.64
CA GLY A 101 -18.15 -5.06 16.48
C GLY A 101 -19.39 -4.76 15.63
N ASP A 102 -19.76 -5.70 14.75
CA ASP A 102 -20.91 -5.56 13.85
C ASP A 102 -22.24 -5.81 14.58
N VAL A 103 -22.83 -4.72 15.07
CA VAL A 103 -24.15 -4.74 15.73
C VAL A 103 -25.28 -5.25 14.84
N THR A 104 -25.18 -5.08 13.52
CA THR A 104 -26.21 -5.52 12.58
C THR A 104 -26.18 -7.03 12.44
N CYS A 105 -24.99 -7.62 12.22
CA CYS A 105 -24.84 -9.08 12.18
C CYS A 105 -25.25 -9.72 13.51
N MET A 106 -24.82 -9.17 14.64
CA MET A 106 -25.19 -9.69 15.95
C MET A 106 -26.71 -9.68 16.21
N ALA A 107 -27.42 -8.68 15.69
CA ALA A 107 -28.86 -8.55 15.89
C ALA A 107 -29.70 -9.38 14.90
N THR A 108 -29.18 -9.66 13.70
CA THR A 108 -29.97 -10.20 12.59
C THR A 108 -29.59 -11.61 12.15
N ILE A 109 -28.37 -12.05 12.44
CA ILE A 109 -27.84 -13.34 11.95
C ILE A 109 -27.50 -14.25 13.14
N PRO A 110 -27.95 -15.51 13.17
CA PRO A 110 -27.50 -16.49 14.17
C PRO A 110 -25.99 -16.72 14.12
N SER A 111 -25.34 -16.89 15.28
CA SER A 111 -23.88 -16.96 15.38
C SER A 111 -23.25 -18.22 14.76
N GLU A 112 -24.04 -19.28 14.61
CA GLU A 112 -23.66 -20.54 13.97
C GLU A 112 -24.05 -20.62 12.49
N MET A 113 -24.64 -19.57 11.92
CA MET A 113 -25.00 -19.54 10.50
C MET A 113 -23.74 -19.59 9.63
N GLU A 114 -23.66 -20.55 8.72
CA GLU A 114 -22.60 -20.64 7.71
C GLU A 114 -23.06 -20.12 6.35
N VAL A 115 -22.20 -19.40 5.65
CA VAL A 115 -22.48 -18.86 4.32
C VAL A 115 -21.34 -19.16 3.36
N GLU A 116 -21.65 -19.13 2.07
CA GLU A 116 -20.68 -19.02 0.99
C GLU A 116 -20.89 -17.67 0.29
N ALA A 117 -19.81 -16.99 -0.07
CA ALA A 117 -19.84 -15.73 -0.79
C ALA A 117 -18.81 -15.72 -1.93
N HIS A 118 -19.15 -15.07 -3.04
CA HIS A 118 -18.32 -15.03 -4.25
C HIS A 118 -17.82 -13.62 -4.56
N PHE A 119 -16.53 -13.52 -4.85
CA PHE A 119 -15.91 -12.31 -5.39
C PHE A 119 -16.25 -12.17 -6.87
N LEU A 120 -16.77 -11.00 -7.23
CA LEU A 120 -17.22 -10.66 -8.58
C LEU A 120 -16.57 -9.36 -9.05
N ALA A 121 -15.89 -9.40 -10.19
CA ALA A 121 -15.38 -8.21 -10.87
C ALA A 121 -16.55 -7.43 -11.49
N LYS A 122 -16.66 -6.14 -11.20
CA LYS A 122 -17.72 -5.26 -11.71
C LYS A 122 -17.24 -4.34 -12.83
N GLU A 123 -15.92 -4.28 -13.01
CA GLU A 123 -15.20 -3.58 -14.07
C GLU A 123 -14.04 -4.46 -14.59
N ASP A 124 -13.50 -4.10 -15.75
CA ASP A 124 -12.32 -4.74 -16.33
C ASP A 124 -11.05 -4.16 -15.71
N GLY A 125 -10.03 -4.98 -15.47
CA GLY A 125 -8.77 -4.49 -14.91
C GLY A 125 -7.80 -5.59 -14.50
N ILE A 126 -6.76 -5.20 -13.76
CA ILE A 126 -5.79 -6.10 -13.13
C ILE A 126 -6.18 -6.31 -11.67
N ILE A 127 -6.34 -7.57 -11.28
CA ILE A 127 -6.65 -7.90 -9.88
C ILE A 127 -5.39 -7.78 -9.03
N ALA A 128 -5.50 -7.08 -7.90
CA ALA A 128 -4.46 -6.97 -6.90
C ALA A 128 -5.06 -6.93 -5.49
N GLY A 129 -4.37 -7.53 -4.53
CA GLY A 129 -4.79 -7.63 -3.14
C GLY A 129 -5.45 -8.95 -2.78
N ILE A 130 -5.38 -9.99 -3.63
CA ILE A 130 -5.84 -11.36 -3.29
C ILE A 130 -5.10 -11.86 -2.05
N ALA A 131 -3.77 -11.78 -2.05
CA ALA A 131 -2.97 -12.20 -0.90
C ALA A 131 -3.27 -11.37 0.37
N LEU A 132 -3.56 -10.07 0.21
CA LEU A 132 -3.94 -9.21 1.32
C LEU A 132 -5.32 -9.58 1.88
N ALA A 133 -6.30 -9.86 1.01
CA ALA A 133 -7.63 -10.30 1.42
C ALA A 133 -7.56 -11.62 2.20
N GLU A 134 -6.73 -12.58 1.77
CA GLU A 134 -6.47 -13.80 2.55
C GLU A 134 -5.94 -13.49 3.95
N MET A 135 -5.01 -12.53 4.09
CA MET A 135 -4.52 -12.10 5.40
C MET A 135 -5.63 -11.46 6.25
N VAL A 136 -6.54 -10.68 5.65
CA VAL A 136 -7.69 -10.07 6.35
C VAL A 136 -8.63 -11.16 6.86
N PHE A 137 -9.08 -12.09 6.00
CA PHE A 137 -9.96 -13.18 6.43
C PHE A 137 -9.30 -14.05 7.50
N HIS A 138 -8.01 -14.34 7.36
CA HIS A 138 -7.27 -15.12 8.34
C HIS A 138 -7.12 -14.40 9.69
N GLU A 139 -6.92 -13.08 9.71
CA GLU A 139 -6.84 -12.30 10.94
C GLU A 139 -8.19 -12.21 11.65
N VAL A 140 -9.31 -12.18 10.90
CA VAL A 140 -10.66 -12.23 11.46
C VAL A 140 -11.00 -13.61 12.02
N ASP A 141 -10.82 -14.67 11.22
CA ASP A 141 -11.07 -16.05 11.64
C ASP A 141 -10.29 -17.04 10.74
N PRO A 142 -9.25 -17.72 11.29
CA PRO A 142 -8.47 -18.72 10.58
C PRO A 142 -9.26 -19.93 10.05
N SER A 143 -10.51 -20.13 10.51
CA SER A 143 -11.38 -21.22 10.03
C SER A 143 -12.12 -20.89 8.74
N LEU A 144 -12.14 -19.62 8.31
CA LEU A 144 -12.70 -19.23 7.02
C LEU A 144 -11.91 -19.89 5.88
N LYS A 145 -12.63 -20.49 4.93
CA LYS A 145 -12.05 -21.14 3.76
C LYS A 145 -12.16 -20.21 2.58
N VAL A 146 -11.02 -19.78 2.05
CA VAL A 146 -10.93 -18.92 0.87
C VAL A 146 -10.36 -19.73 -0.29
N GLU A 147 -10.99 -19.64 -1.46
CA GLU A 147 -10.55 -20.29 -2.69
C GLU A 147 -10.54 -19.26 -3.83
N TRP A 148 -9.47 -19.24 -4.62
CA TRP A 148 -9.30 -18.31 -5.74
C TRP A 148 -9.13 -19.04 -7.06
N SER A 149 -9.72 -18.48 -8.13
CA SER A 149 -9.48 -18.93 -9.51
C SER A 149 -8.54 -17.99 -10.28
N ARG A 150 -8.08 -16.93 -9.62
CA ARG A 150 -7.11 -15.94 -10.12
C ARG A 150 -6.03 -15.68 -9.08
N LYS A 151 -4.94 -15.07 -9.50
CA LYS A 151 -3.85 -14.59 -8.64
C LYS A 151 -3.60 -13.11 -8.89
N ASP A 152 -2.92 -12.46 -7.94
CA ASP A 152 -2.48 -11.08 -8.10
C ASP A 152 -1.70 -10.90 -9.43
N GLY A 153 -2.08 -9.88 -10.20
CA GLY A 153 -1.51 -9.55 -11.50
C GLY A 153 -2.29 -10.12 -12.70
N ASP A 154 -3.26 -11.01 -12.47
CA ASP A 154 -4.12 -11.50 -13.55
C ASP A 154 -5.10 -10.42 -14.04
N TYR A 155 -5.44 -10.47 -15.32
CA TYR A 155 -6.52 -9.67 -15.88
C TYR A 155 -7.89 -10.29 -15.58
N VAL A 156 -8.85 -9.43 -15.23
CA VAL A 156 -10.26 -9.78 -15.00
C VAL A 156 -11.17 -8.92 -15.88
N HIS A 157 -12.30 -9.49 -16.29
CA HIS A 157 -13.36 -8.78 -17.01
C HIS A 157 -14.63 -8.71 -16.15
N LYS A 158 -15.46 -7.69 -16.41
CA LYS A 158 -16.74 -7.49 -15.74
C LYS A 158 -17.61 -8.74 -15.82
N GLY A 159 -18.12 -9.16 -14.67
CA GLY A 159 -18.95 -10.35 -14.51
C GLY A 159 -18.17 -11.61 -14.12
N LEU A 160 -16.83 -11.58 -14.13
CA LEU A 160 -16.02 -12.71 -13.72
C LEU A 160 -16.11 -12.95 -12.21
N GLN A 161 -16.49 -14.17 -11.83
CA GLN A 161 -16.30 -14.68 -10.48
C GLN A 161 -14.87 -15.23 -10.33
N PHE A 162 -14.08 -14.67 -9.43
CA PHE A 162 -12.65 -14.96 -9.34
C PHE A 162 -12.19 -15.52 -7.99
N GLY A 163 -13.12 -15.64 -7.04
CA GLY A 163 -12.86 -16.28 -5.75
C GLY A 163 -14.13 -16.52 -4.97
N LYS A 164 -14.02 -17.30 -3.90
CA LYS A 164 -15.09 -17.55 -2.94
C LYS A 164 -14.54 -17.66 -1.53
N VAL A 165 -15.37 -17.32 -0.55
CA VAL A 165 -15.10 -17.51 0.89
C VAL A 165 -16.29 -18.22 1.52
N SER A 166 -16.02 -19.19 2.39
CA SER A 166 -17.05 -19.90 3.15
C SER A 166 -16.70 -20.03 4.63
N GLY A 167 -17.72 -20.00 5.49
CA GLY A 167 -17.59 -20.12 6.94
C GLY A 167 -18.68 -19.35 7.68
N ARG A 168 -18.41 -18.97 8.94
CA ARG A 168 -19.40 -18.26 9.78
C ARG A 168 -19.77 -16.91 9.16
N ALA A 169 -21.07 -16.67 9.02
CA ALA A 169 -21.63 -15.47 8.42
C ALA A 169 -21.11 -14.18 9.07
N HIS A 170 -21.09 -14.13 10.41
CA HIS A 170 -20.58 -12.97 11.15
C HIS A 170 -19.13 -12.63 10.75
N ASN A 171 -18.28 -13.64 10.62
CA ASN A 171 -16.86 -13.46 10.34
C ASN A 171 -16.62 -13.07 8.87
N VAL A 172 -17.41 -13.62 7.94
CA VAL A 172 -17.38 -13.22 6.53
C VAL A 172 -17.77 -11.75 6.38
N VAL A 173 -18.86 -11.32 7.04
CA VAL A 173 -19.38 -9.94 6.92
C VAL A 173 -18.44 -8.92 7.59
N VAL A 174 -17.88 -9.23 8.77
CA VAL A 174 -16.89 -8.36 9.44
C VAL A 174 -15.63 -8.16 8.57
N ALA A 175 -15.19 -9.19 7.87
CA ALA A 175 -14.01 -9.10 7.00
C ALA A 175 -14.31 -8.40 5.65
N GLU A 176 -15.56 -8.45 5.18
CA GLU A 176 -15.94 -8.10 3.81
C GLU A 176 -15.48 -6.70 3.41
N ARG A 177 -15.89 -5.67 4.15
CA ARG A 177 -15.67 -4.29 3.74
C ARG A 177 -14.19 -3.94 3.76
N VAL A 178 -13.47 -4.39 4.77
CA VAL A 178 -12.02 -4.19 4.89
C VAL A 178 -11.28 -4.87 3.75
N ALA A 179 -11.59 -6.15 3.46
CA ALA A 179 -10.98 -6.88 2.35
C ALA A 179 -11.27 -6.22 1.00
N LEU A 180 -12.53 -5.85 0.73
CA LEU A 180 -12.91 -5.19 -0.52
C LEU A 180 -12.25 -3.83 -0.67
N ASN A 181 -12.20 -2.99 0.37
CA ASN A 181 -11.59 -1.66 0.28
C ASN A 181 -10.10 -1.75 -0.11
N PHE A 182 -9.35 -2.71 0.47
CA PHE A 182 -7.98 -2.95 0.07
C PHE A 182 -7.87 -3.47 -1.37
N MET A 183 -8.62 -4.52 -1.72
CA MET A 183 -8.56 -5.13 -3.05
C MET A 183 -8.95 -4.14 -4.16
N GLN A 184 -10.02 -3.37 -3.97
CA GLN A 184 -10.50 -2.39 -4.95
C GLN A 184 -9.46 -1.29 -5.18
N ARG A 185 -8.85 -0.77 -4.10
CA ARG A 185 -7.78 0.23 -4.19
C ARG A 185 -6.55 -0.33 -4.89
N MET A 186 -6.05 -1.49 -4.43
CA MET A 186 -4.87 -2.14 -5.00
C MET A 186 -5.09 -2.47 -6.48
N SER A 187 -6.25 -3.01 -6.83
CA SER A 187 -6.59 -3.35 -8.22
C SER A 187 -6.68 -2.10 -9.10
N GLY A 188 -7.20 -0.99 -8.58
CA GLY A 188 -7.17 0.31 -9.28
C GLY A 188 -5.75 0.78 -9.61
N ILE A 189 -4.85 0.71 -8.62
CA ILE A 189 -3.43 1.05 -8.77
C ILE A 189 -2.75 0.12 -9.78
N ALA A 190 -2.92 -1.20 -9.64
CA ALA A 190 -2.31 -2.20 -10.51
C ALA A 190 -2.80 -2.06 -11.97
N THR A 191 -4.08 -1.74 -12.16
CA THR A 191 -4.66 -1.51 -13.49
C THR A 191 -4.03 -0.31 -14.18
N LEU A 192 -3.95 0.84 -13.51
CA LEU A 192 -3.29 2.03 -14.07
C LEU A 192 -1.79 1.80 -14.29
N THR A 193 -1.14 1.14 -13.34
CA THR A 193 0.29 0.82 -13.43
C THR A 193 0.58 -0.05 -14.65
N LYS A 194 -0.25 -1.08 -14.90
CA LYS A 194 -0.10 -1.96 -16.06
C LYS A 194 -0.21 -1.19 -17.38
N ALA A 195 -1.23 -0.34 -17.50
CA ALA A 195 -1.41 0.49 -18.68
C ALA A 195 -0.22 1.43 -18.90
N MET A 196 0.26 2.10 -17.85
CA MET A 196 1.43 2.99 -17.94
C MET A 196 2.72 2.23 -18.25
N ALA A 197 2.96 1.08 -17.62
CA ALA A 197 4.17 0.29 -17.83
C ALA A 197 4.25 -0.27 -19.26
N ASP A 198 3.13 -0.76 -19.79
CA ASP A 198 3.07 -1.23 -21.17
C ASP A 198 3.33 -0.10 -22.18
N ALA A 199 2.78 1.10 -21.93
CA ALA A 199 3.00 2.27 -22.78
C ALA A 199 4.42 2.87 -22.68
N ALA A 200 5.04 2.81 -21.49
CA ALA A 200 6.36 3.34 -21.18
C ALA A 200 7.52 2.53 -21.79
N TYR A 201 7.29 1.27 -22.17
CA TYR A 201 8.34 0.38 -22.62
C TYR A 201 9.19 1.01 -23.76
N PRO A 202 10.54 0.99 -23.67
CA PRO A 202 11.37 0.14 -22.81
C PRO A 202 11.62 0.65 -21.39
N SER A 203 11.17 1.85 -21.02
CA SER A 203 11.36 2.41 -19.69
C SER A 203 10.53 1.69 -18.61
N CYS A 204 11.04 1.70 -17.38
CA CYS A 204 10.32 1.14 -16.23
C CYS A 204 9.53 2.22 -15.48
N ILE A 205 8.27 1.96 -15.18
CA ILE A 205 7.44 2.88 -14.40
C ILE A 205 7.70 2.72 -12.90
N LEU A 206 7.86 3.85 -12.21
CA LEU A 206 8.03 3.97 -10.77
C LEU A 206 6.87 4.71 -10.11
N GLU A 207 6.48 4.28 -8.92
CA GLU A 207 5.66 5.11 -8.03
C GLU A 207 6.49 6.10 -7.20
N THR A 208 5.84 6.85 -6.32
CA THR A 208 6.50 7.84 -5.47
C THR A 208 6.01 7.76 -4.03
N ARG A 209 6.65 8.52 -3.12
CA ARG A 209 6.17 8.69 -1.75
C ARG A 209 4.82 9.43 -1.62
N LYS A 210 4.23 9.91 -2.72
CA LYS A 210 2.88 10.51 -2.79
C LYS A 210 1.81 9.41 -2.72
N THR A 211 1.77 8.71 -1.60
CA THR A 211 0.83 7.62 -1.30
C THR A 211 -0.22 8.09 -0.32
N ALA A 212 -1.33 7.34 -0.20
CA ALA A 212 -2.25 7.57 0.91
C ALA A 212 -1.50 7.36 2.25
N PRO A 213 -1.69 8.25 3.25
CA PRO A 213 -1.08 8.08 4.57
C PRO A 213 -1.48 6.74 5.20
N GLY A 214 -0.52 6.05 5.83
CA GLY A 214 -0.74 4.72 6.44
C GLY A 214 -0.81 3.55 5.46
N LEU A 215 -1.02 3.79 4.16
CA LEU A 215 -1.22 2.75 3.13
C LEU A 215 -0.02 2.56 2.20
N ARG A 216 1.15 3.12 2.51
CA ARG A 216 2.30 3.11 1.61
C ARG A 216 2.73 1.70 1.19
N LEU A 217 2.78 0.76 2.13
CA LEU A 217 3.12 -0.62 1.80
C LEU A 217 2.11 -1.26 0.85
N VAL A 218 0.82 -0.95 1.03
CA VAL A 218 -0.29 -1.46 0.20
C VAL A 218 -0.20 -0.88 -1.21
N ASP A 219 -0.06 0.44 -1.31
CA ASP A 219 0.04 1.16 -2.58
C ASP A 219 1.26 0.70 -3.39
N LYS A 220 2.43 0.60 -2.76
CA LYS A 220 3.67 0.12 -3.40
C LYS A 220 3.58 -1.34 -3.83
N TRP A 221 2.92 -2.18 -3.04
CA TRP A 221 2.71 -3.58 -3.44
C TRP A 221 1.85 -3.69 -4.69
N ALA A 222 0.78 -2.90 -4.76
CA ALA A 222 -0.09 -2.86 -5.94
C ALA A 222 0.63 -2.41 -7.22
N VAL A 223 1.56 -1.45 -7.10
CA VAL A 223 2.40 -1.01 -8.24
C VAL A 223 3.28 -2.16 -8.74
N MET A 224 3.94 -2.90 -7.84
CA MET A 224 4.71 -4.08 -8.24
C MET A 224 3.83 -5.14 -8.92
N ILE A 225 2.63 -5.37 -8.41
CA ILE A 225 1.65 -6.32 -9.01
C ILE A 225 1.25 -5.87 -10.42
N GLY A 226 1.08 -4.57 -10.65
CA GLY A 226 0.78 -3.99 -11.96
C GLY A 226 1.95 -3.99 -12.95
N GLY A 227 3.13 -4.46 -12.56
CA GLY A 227 4.33 -4.49 -13.42
C GLY A 227 5.20 -3.24 -13.36
N GLY A 228 4.91 -2.31 -12.45
CA GLY A 228 5.82 -1.22 -12.12
C GLY A 228 6.93 -1.67 -11.16
N ARG A 229 7.79 -0.73 -10.77
CA ARG A 229 8.80 -0.95 -9.73
C ARG A 229 8.64 0.09 -8.62
N ASN A 230 9.13 -0.25 -7.43
CA ASN A 230 9.13 0.68 -6.31
C ASN A 230 10.31 1.64 -6.43
N HIS A 231 10.02 2.93 -6.26
CA HIS A 231 11.02 3.91 -5.82
C HIS A 231 11.27 3.71 -4.31
N ARG A 232 12.10 4.54 -3.70
CA ARG A 232 12.40 4.52 -2.26
C ARG A 232 11.15 4.47 -1.39
N MET A 233 11.15 3.60 -0.39
CA MET A 233 10.09 3.44 0.60
C MET A 233 9.90 4.71 1.42
N GLY A 234 10.99 5.36 1.82
CA GLY A 234 10.96 6.48 2.74
C GLY A 234 12.11 7.46 2.55
N LEU A 235 12.40 8.23 3.59
CA LEU A 235 13.58 9.10 3.62
C LEU A 235 14.84 8.35 4.05
N PHE A 236 14.70 7.11 4.51
CA PHE A 236 15.72 6.36 5.23
C PHE A 236 16.48 5.34 4.37
N ASP A 237 15.96 4.98 3.20
CA ASP A 237 16.46 3.87 2.38
C ASP A 237 17.17 4.31 1.09
N MET A 238 17.06 5.60 0.74
CA MET A 238 17.73 6.16 -0.44
C MET A 238 17.88 7.68 -0.31
N VAL A 239 19.05 8.19 -0.68
CA VAL A 239 19.31 9.64 -0.77
C VAL A 239 18.70 10.18 -2.06
N MET A 240 17.97 11.30 -1.94
CA MET A 240 17.42 12.02 -3.09
C MET A 240 17.67 13.51 -2.87
N ILE A 241 18.62 14.05 -3.61
CA ILE A 241 19.01 15.45 -3.59
C ILE A 241 18.06 16.21 -4.53
N LYS A 242 17.22 17.07 -3.95
CA LYS A 242 16.25 17.92 -4.67
C LYS A 242 16.70 19.37 -4.79
N ASP A 243 16.00 20.14 -5.61
CA ASP A 243 16.13 21.60 -5.78
C ASP A 243 16.40 22.40 -4.49
N ASN A 244 15.65 22.14 -3.42
CA ASN A 244 15.76 22.82 -2.14
C ASN A 244 17.09 22.47 -1.44
N HIS A 245 17.51 21.21 -1.51
CA HIS A 245 18.78 20.76 -0.94
C HIS A 245 19.95 21.39 -1.71
N ILE A 246 19.88 21.41 -3.04
CA ILE A 246 20.87 22.02 -3.93
C ILE A 246 21.05 23.50 -3.59
N SER A 247 19.93 24.22 -3.45
CA SER A 247 19.92 25.65 -3.13
C SER A 247 20.54 25.92 -1.75
N ILE A 248 20.15 25.15 -0.73
CA ILE A 248 20.65 25.32 0.65
C ILE A 248 22.13 24.92 0.77
N ALA A 249 22.57 23.90 0.03
CA ALA A 249 23.97 23.48 -0.01
C ALA A 249 24.87 24.43 -0.82
N GLY A 250 24.29 25.44 -1.49
CA GLY A 250 25.03 26.39 -2.31
C GLY A 250 25.55 25.79 -3.62
N GLY A 251 24.82 24.87 -4.23
CA GLY A 251 25.12 24.29 -5.55
C GLY A 251 25.04 22.76 -5.60
N ILE A 252 24.82 22.22 -6.80
CA ILE A 252 24.57 20.79 -7.01
C ILE A 252 25.79 19.94 -6.64
N ILE A 253 26.99 20.42 -6.96
CA ILE A 253 28.25 19.74 -6.61
C ILE A 253 28.50 19.75 -5.11
N ASN A 254 28.15 20.84 -4.42
CA ASN A 254 28.26 20.90 -2.96
C ASN A 254 27.34 19.89 -2.28
N ALA A 255 26.11 19.75 -2.79
CA ALA A 255 25.15 18.77 -2.28
C ALA A 255 25.65 17.33 -2.49
N ILE A 256 26.11 16.98 -3.70
CA ILE A 256 26.62 15.63 -4.01
C ILE A 256 27.83 15.32 -3.10
N ARG A 257 28.80 16.22 -3.01
CA ARG A 257 29.98 16.06 -2.15
C ARG A 257 29.62 15.88 -0.67
N ALA A 258 28.64 16.63 -0.17
CA ALA A 258 28.18 16.51 1.21
C ALA A 258 27.56 15.13 1.47
N VAL A 259 26.80 14.59 0.51
CA VAL A 259 26.26 13.23 0.58
C VAL A 259 27.38 12.20 0.59
N ASP A 260 28.36 12.31 -0.31
CA ASP A 260 29.50 11.38 -0.36
C ASP A 260 30.26 11.32 0.98
N GLN A 261 30.54 12.48 1.57
CA GLN A 261 31.17 12.57 2.89
C GLN A 261 30.30 11.97 3.99
N TYR A 262 29.00 12.25 3.98
CA TYR A 262 28.07 11.72 4.99
C TYR A 262 27.99 10.19 4.94
N LEU A 263 27.86 9.61 3.74
CA LEU A 263 27.79 8.17 3.57
C LEU A 263 29.09 7.49 4.00
N GLU A 264 30.26 8.05 3.65
CA GLU A 264 31.56 7.53 4.07
C GLU A 264 31.74 7.59 5.60
N GLN A 265 31.47 8.74 6.21
CA GLN A 265 31.62 8.94 7.67
C GLN A 265 30.73 8.02 8.49
N ASN A 266 29.54 7.69 7.98
CA ASN A 266 28.59 6.82 8.67
C ASN A 266 28.67 5.36 8.20
N ASN A 267 29.60 5.03 7.29
CA ASN A 267 29.74 3.70 6.68
C ASN A 267 28.40 3.16 6.13
N LEU A 268 27.67 4.02 5.42
CA LEU A 268 26.39 3.71 4.81
C LEU A 268 26.55 3.40 3.32
N GLN A 269 25.81 2.41 2.85
CA GLN A 269 25.71 2.08 1.43
C GLN A 269 24.23 2.12 1.03
N MET A 270 23.88 3.07 0.16
CA MET A 270 22.53 3.23 -0.38
C MET A 270 22.61 3.95 -1.72
N GLU A 271 21.56 3.82 -2.52
CA GLU A 271 21.42 4.54 -3.77
C GLU A 271 21.34 6.06 -3.53
N VAL A 272 21.88 6.82 -4.47
CA VAL A 272 21.91 8.29 -4.43
C VAL A 272 21.39 8.82 -5.76
N GLU A 273 20.32 9.59 -5.67
CA GLU A 273 19.73 10.30 -6.79
C GLU A 273 19.90 11.80 -6.64
N VAL A 274 20.18 12.48 -7.75
CA VAL A 274 20.17 13.94 -7.84
C VAL A 274 19.16 14.41 -8.87
N GLU A 275 18.37 15.41 -8.49
CA GLU A 275 17.41 16.09 -9.36
C GLU A 275 18.13 17.18 -10.16
N THR A 276 17.90 17.17 -11.47
CA THR A 276 18.40 18.17 -12.43
C THR A 276 17.24 18.68 -13.28
N ARG A 277 17.27 19.97 -13.59
CA ARG A 277 16.21 20.70 -14.30
C ARG A 277 16.68 21.30 -15.62
N THR A 278 18.00 21.41 -15.82
CA THR A 278 18.59 21.95 -17.04
C THR A 278 19.73 21.08 -17.55
N LEU A 279 20.05 21.21 -18.83
CA LEU A 279 21.19 20.52 -19.45
C LEU A 279 22.52 20.98 -18.86
N GLU A 280 22.60 22.23 -18.38
CA GLU A 280 23.78 22.76 -17.67
C GLU A 280 24.00 22.04 -16.35
N GLU A 281 22.95 21.84 -15.55
CA GLU A 281 23.03 21.07 -14.29
C GLU A 281 23.49 19.62 -14.58
N VAL A 282 22.98 18.98 -15.64
CA VAL A 282 23.43 17.65 -16.09
C VAL A 282 24.93 17.66 -16.45
N LYS A 283 25.38 18.63 -17.25
CA LYS A 283 26.79 18.78 -17.65
C LYS A 283 27.70 19.01 -16.44
N GLU A 284 27.25 19.77 -15.44
CA GLU A 284 27.99 20.03 -14.20
C GLU A 284 28.20 18.72 -13.41
N VAL A 285 27.14 17.93 -13.23
CA VAL A 285 27.18 16.62 -12.56
C VAL A 285 28.11 15.65 -13.29
N LEU A 286 27.99 15.53 -14.62
CA LEU A 286 28.84 14.65 -15.42
C LEU A 286 30.32 15.08 -15.36
N SER A 287 30.61 16.38 -15.38
CA SER A 287 31.97 16.90 -15.28
C SER A 287 32.58 16.56 -13.93
N TYR A 288 31.84 16.79 -12.84
CA TYR A 288 32.30 16.48 -11.49
C TYR A 288 32.57 14.99 -11.29
N THR A 289 31.62 14.13 -11.65
CA THR A 289 31.72 12.67 -11.47
C THR A 289 32.75 12.02 -12.40
N SER A 290 33.23 12.70 -13.43
CA SER A 290 34.36 12.25 -14.26
C SER A 290 35.72 12.48 -13.60
N LEU A 291 35.80 13.45 -12.68
CA LEU A 291 37.04 13.86 -12.01
C LEU A 291 37.13 13.36 -10.57
N MET A 292 35.98 13.19 -9.92
CA MET A 292 35.86 12.83 -8.51
C MET A 292 35.07 11.55 -8.36
N LYS A 293 35.47 10.72 -7.40
CA LYS A 293 34.66 9.57 -6.98
C LYS A 293 33.37 10.10 -6.34
N SER A 294 32.24 9.54 -6.75
CA SER A 294 30.93 9.85 -6.19
C SER A 294 30.09 8.59 -6.01
N SER A 295 29.16 8.63 -5.05
CA SER A 295 28.18 7.58 -4.76
C SER A 295 26.90 7.74 -5.59
N LEU A 296 26.85 8.74 -6.47
CA LEU A 296 25.71 8.98 -7.36
C LEU A 296 25.39 7.75 -8.22
N THR A 297 24.15 7.29 -8.19
CA THR A 297 23.67 6.15 -8.97
C THR A 297 22.66 6.56 -10.04
N ARG A 298 21.89 7.62 -9.79
CA ARG A 298 20.79 8.05 -10.67
C ARG A 298 20.71 9.57 -10.83
N ILE A 299 20.35 10.01 -12.03
CA ILE A 299 20.04 11.42 -12.34
C ILE A 299 18.56 11.52 -12.70
N MET A 300 17.80 12.27 -11.91
CA MET A 300 16.42 12.62 -12.22
C MET A 300 16.40 13.86 -13.12
N LEU A 301 15.69 13.73 -14.24
CA LEU A 301 15.49 14.74 -15.28
C LEU A 301 14.09 15.33 -15.08
N ASP A 302 13.99 16.30 -14.17
CA ASP A 302 12.71 16.84 -13.71
C ASP A 302 12.19 17.93 -14.65
N ASN A 303 10.92 17.80 -15.06
CA ASN A 303 10.21 18.76 -15.90
C ASN A 303 10.90 19.11 -17.24
N MET A 304 11.70 18.18 -17.80
CA MET A 304 12.28 18.31 -19.15
C MET A 304 11.32 17.89 -20.28
N VAL A 305 10.04 17.68 -19.95
CA VAL A 305 8.95 17.36 -20.88
C VAL A 305 7.98 18.54 -20.91
N VAL A 306 7.79 19.13 -22.10
CA VAL A 306 6.98 20.34 -22.25
C VAL A 306 5.67 20.00 -22.96
N PRO A 307 4.49 20.25 -22.34
CA PRO A 307 3.21 20.07 -23.02
C PRO A 307 3.06 21.01 -24.21
N LEU A 308 2.57 20.49 -25.33
CA LEU A 308 2.29 21.24 -26.54
C LEU A 308 0.78 21.56 -26.67
N PRO A 309 0.39 22.68 -27.32
CA PRO A 309 -1.02 23.08 -27.45
C PRO A 309 -1.91 22.07 -28.19
N ASN A 310 -1.30 21.17 -28.98
CA ASN A 310 -1.99 20.12 -29.74
C ASN A 310 -2.27 18.85 -28.89
N GLY A 311 -1.91 18.86 -27.60
CA GLY A 311 -2.06 17.70 -26.71
C GLY A 311 -0.89 16.72 -26.73
N ASP A 312 0.16 17.01 -27.51
CA ASP A 312 1.40 16.23 -27.54
C ASP A 312 2.43 16.78 -26.51
N VAL A 313 3.60 16.17 -26.43
CA VAL A 313 4.71 16.60 -25.57
C VAL A 313 6.02 16.74 -26.35
N ASP A 314 6.74 17.82 -26.08
CA ASP A 314 8.12 17.99 -26.51
C ASP A 314 9.07 17.33 -25.50
N VAL A 315 9.80 16.35 -25.98
CA VAL A 315 10.78 15.56 -25.22
C VAL A 315 12.23 15.80 -25.70
N SER A 316 12.46 16.84 -26.50
CA SER A 316 13.77 17.15 -27.09
C SER A 316 14.86 17.35 -26.02
N MET A 317 14.59 18.16 -25.00
CA MET A 317 15.52 18.38 -23.89
C MET A 317 15.79 17.10 -23.10
N LEU A 318 14.75 16.30 -22.82
CA LEU A 318 14.89 15.02 -22.13
C LEU A 318 15.79 14.07 -22.93
N LYS A 319 15.58 13.99 -24.25
CA LYS A 319 16.38 13.15 -25.15
C LYS A 319 17.85 13.61 -25.18
N GLU A 320 18.10 14.91 -25.31
CA GLU A 320 19.46 15.47 -25.27
C GLU A 320 20.15 15.14 -23.93
N ALA A 321 19.44 15.26 -22.81
CA ALA A 321 19.98 14.91 -21.49
C ALA A 321 20.35 13.42 -21.39
N VAL A 322 19.50 12.51 -21.88
CA VAL A 322 19.78 11.07 -21.92
C VAL A 322 21.01 10.78 -22.80
N GLU A 323 21.11 11.41 -23.97
CA GLU A 323 22.26 11.27 -24.88
C GLU A 323 23.56 11.80 -24.23
N LEU A 324 23.51 12.91 -23.49
CA LEU A 324 24.66 13.44 -22.75
C LEU A 324 25.12 12.49 -21.63
N ILE A 325 24.17 11.86 -20.91
CA ILE A 325 24.47 10.91 -19.83
C ILE A 325 25.05 9.60 -20.40
N ASN A 326 24.62 9.20 -21.61
CA ASN A 326 25.18 8.10 -22.38
C ASN A 326 25.35 6.80 -21.57
N GLY A 327 24.34 6.45 -20.76
CA GLY A 327 24.33 5.23 -19.94
C GLY A 327 25.30 5.21 -18.75
N ARG A 328 25.93 6.34 -18.40
CA ARG A 328 26.84 6.43 -17.24
C ARG A 328 26.11 6.32 -15.89
N PHE A 329 24.85 6.74 -15.85
CA PHE A 329 23.97 6.70 -14.68
C PHE A 329 22.60 6.19 -15.11
N GLU A 330 21.84 5.63 -14.17
CA GLU A 330 20.41 5.47 -14.39
C GLU A 330 19.78 6.85 -14.58
N THR A 331 18.78 6.94 -15.44
CA THR A 331 18.04 8.17 -15.69
C THR A 331 16.58 8.00 -15.29
N GLU A 332 16.00 9.02 -14.66
CA GLU A 332 14.59 9.02 -14.26
C GLU A 332 13.89 10.28 -14.77
N ALA A 333 12.87 10.13 -15.60
CA ALA A 333 12.02 11.24 -16.00
C ALA A 333 10.91 11.46 -14.95
N SER A 334 10.73 12.72 -14.54
CA SER A 334 9.70 13.14 -13.58
C SER A 334 9.00 14.41 -14.07
N GLY A 335 7.75 14.59 -13.62
CA GLY A 335 6.93 15.76 -13.91
C GLY A 335 5.88 15.51 -14.99
N ASN A 336 4.61 15.79 -14.68
CA ASN A 336 3.46 15.74 -15.61
C ASN A 336 3.34 14.46 -16.47
N VAL A 337 3.68 13.31 -15.89
CA VAL A 337 3.53 12.00 -16.55
C VAL A 337 2.06 11.54 -16.51
N THR A 338 1.46 11.36 -17.68
CA THR A 338 0.11 10.83 -17.88
C THR A 338 0.14 9.62 -18.81
N LEU A 339 -0.98 8.91 -18.95
CA LEU A 339 -1.04 7.74 -19.85
C LEU A 339 -0.82 8.15 -21.32
N GLU A 340 -1.22 9.37 -21.67
CA GLU A 340 -1.06 9.93 -23.01
C GLU A 340 0.38 10.35 -23.30
N THR A 341 1.12 10.83 -22.29
CA THR A 341 2.48 11.35 -22.48
C THR A 341 3.57 10.29 -22.26
N VAL A 342 3.29 9.26 -21.46
CA VAL A 342 4.30 8.28 -21.00
C VAL A 342 4.99 7.54 -22.16
N HIS A 343 4.29 7.31 -23.28
CA HIS A 343 4.86 6.64 -24.44
C HIS A 343 6.04 7.44 -25.01
N ASN A 344 5.84 8.73 -25.32
CA ASN A 344 6.87 9.59 -25.89
C ASN A 344 8.05 9.76 -24.93
N ILE A 345 7.77 9.87 -23.63
CA ILE A 345 8.81 9.91 -22.58
C ILE A 345 9.62 8.61 -22.61
N GLY A 346 8.97 7.45 -22.68
CA GLY A 346 9.64 6.15 -22.72
C GLY A 346 10.52 5.95 -23.94
N GLN A 347 10.11 6.49 -25.10
CA GLN A 347 10.92 6.41 -26.33
C GLN A 347 12.18 7.29 -26.30
N THR A 348 12.38 8.15 -25.30
CA THR A 348 13.63 8.92 -25.15
C THR A 348 14.82 8.04 -24.74
N GLY A 349 14.57 6.82 -24.24
CA GLY A 349 15.62 5.94 -23.72
C GLY A 349 15.93 6.16 -22.24
N VAL A 350 15.10 6.91 -21.53
CA VAL A 350 15.19 7.06 -20.07
C VAL A 350 15.04 5.69 -19.39
N THR A 351 15.76 5.45 -18.29
CA THR A 351 15.71 4.15 -17.58
C THR A 351 14.37 3.98 -16.86
N TYR A 352 13.98 5.03 -16.13
CA TYR A 352 12.77 5.06 -15.33
C TYR A 352 11.90 6.27 -15.66
N ILE A 353 10.60 6.14 -15.40
CA ILE A 353 9.64 7.24 -15.39
C ILE A 353 8.88 7.15 -14.08
N SER A 354 8.90 8.21 -13.27
CA SER A 354 8.13 8.23 -12.02
C SER A 354 6.84 9.02 -12.14
N SER A 355 5.75 8.46 -11.63
CA SER A 355 4.45 9.12 -11.60
C SER A 355 3.77 8.98 -10.24
N GLY A 356 3.45 10.13 -9.63
CA GLY A 356 2.65 10.17 -8.42
C GLY A 356 1.20 9.73 -8.64
N ALA A 357 0.68 9.89 -9.87
CA ALA A 357 -0.72 9.62 -10.19
C ALA A 357 -1.11 8.17 -9.90
N LEU A 358 -0.13 7.24 -9.98
CA LEU A 358 -0.30 5.83 -9.64
C LEU A 358 -0.87 5.62 -8.23
N THR A 359 -0.51 6.46 -7.25
CA THR A 359 -0.80 6.21 -5.83
C THR A 359 -1.63 7.31 -5.15
N HIS A 360 -1.55 8.57 -5.60
CA HIS A 360 -2.37 9.64 -5.01
C HIS A 360 -3.72 9.89 -5.71
N SER A 361 -3.87 9.49 -6.98
CA SER A 361 -5.07 9.73 -7.79
C SER A 361 -5.76 8.42 -8.20
N VAL A 362 -5.93 7.53 -7.23
CA VAL A 362 -6.43 6.17 -7.49
C VAL A 362 -7.92 6.18 -7.78
N LYS A 363 -8.31 5.68 -8.96
CA LYS A 363 -9.67 5.19 -9.20
C LYS A 363 -9.71 3.71 -8.81
N ALA A 364 -10.46 3.38 -7.75
CA ALA A 364 -10.62 2.00 -7.31
C ALA A 364 -11.34 1.15 -8.37
N LEU A 365 -10.93 -0.10 -8.55
CA LEU A 365 -11.61 -1.06 -9.41
C LEU A 365 -12.85 -1.59 -8.68
N ASP A 366 -14.02 -1.51 -9.30
CA ASP A 366 -15.26 -1.99 -8.66
C ASP A 366 -15.27 -3.54 -8.56
N ILE A 367 -15.43 -4.03 -7.32
CA ILE A 367 -15.44 -5.45 -6.95
C ILE A 367 -16.51 -5.64 -5.88
N SER A 368 -17.31 -6.69 -5.97
CA SER A 368 -18.29 -7.03 -4.93
C SER A 368 -18.04 -8.41 -4.36
N LEU A 369 -18.35 -8.60 -3.09
CA LEU A 369 -18.52 -9.92 -2.47
C LEU A 369 -20.02 -10.19 -2.36
N LYS A 370 -20.50 -11.29 -2.94
CA LYS A 370 -21.92 -11.64 -2.94
C LYS A 370 -22.17 -12.93 -2.18
N ILE A 371 -22.89 -12.84 -1.07
CA ILE A 371 -23.37 -13.99 -0.30
C ILE A 371 -24.44 -14.72 -1.13
N ASP A 372 -24.33 -16.05 -1.22
CA ASP A 372 -25.40 -16.89 -1.76
C ASP A 372 -26.58 -16.91 -0.78
N THR A 373 -27.61 -16.12 -1.09
CA THR A 373 -28.79 -15.97 -0.26
C THR A 373 -29.77 -17.14 -0.41
N GLU A 374 -29.72 -17.92 -1.49
CA GLU A 374 -30.62 -19.07 -1.67
C GLU A 374 -30.24 -20.19 -0.72
N LEU A 375 -28.94 -20.49 -0.62
CA LEU A 375 -28.42 -21.45 0.36
C LEU A 375 -28.72 -20.98 1.79
N ALA A 376 -28.50 -19.69 2.08
CA ALA A 376 -28.79 -19.12 3.39
C ALA A 376 -30.28 -19.24 3.78
N LEU A 377 -31.19 -18.97 2.83
CA LEU A 377 -32.63 -19.12 3.01
C LEU A 377 -33.05 -20.57 3.17
N GLU A 378 -32.45 -21.50 2.42
CA GLU A 378 -32.76 -22.93 2.55
C GLU A 378 -32.38 -23.46 3.94
N VAL A 379 -31.20 -23.09 4.45
CA VAL A 379 -30.77 -23.42 5.82
C VAL A 379 -31.70 -22.76 6.85
N GLY A 380 -32.08 -21.49 6.64
CA GLY A 380 -33.06 -20.80 7.48
C GLY A 380 -34.40 -21.53 7.55
N ARG A 381 -34.94 -21.99 6.41
CA ARG A 381 -36.19 -22.77 6.35
C ARG A 381 -36.06 -24.12 7.03
N ARG A 382 -34.97 -24.87 6.79
CA ARG A 382 -34.71 -26.18 7.42
C ARG A 382 -34.59 -26.08 8.95
N THR A 383 -34.09 -24.95 9.45
CA THR A 383 -33.94 -24.67 10.88
C THR A 383 -35.15 -23.95 11.51
N LYS A 384 -36.25 -23.76 10.77
CA LYS A 384 -37.47 -23.04 11.17
C LYS A 384 -37.23 -21.57 11.59
N ARG A 385 -36.31 -20.90 10.91
CA ARG A 385 -35.94 -19.48 11.16
C ARG A 385 -36.44 -18.51 10.09
N ALA A 386 -36.86 -19.02 8.94
CA ALA A 386 -37.32 -18.24 7.79
C ALA A 386 -38.81 -18.46 7.51
#